data_AF-A0A952RWY0-F1
#
_entry.id   AF-A0A952RWY0-F1
#
_cell.length_a   1.000
_cell.length_b   1.000
_cell.length_c   1.000
_cell.angle_alpha   90.00
_cell.angle_beta   90.00
_cell.angle_gamma   90.00
#
_symmetry.space_group_name_H-M   'P 1'
#
loop_
_entity.id
_entity.type
_entity.pdbx_description
1 polymer ?
#
loop_
_entity_poly.entity_id
_entity_poly.type
_entity_poly.pdbx_seq_one_letter_code
_entity_poly.pdbx_strand_id
1 'polypeptide(L)' 'MANLEVGSAAVCGICGKDTTVTQISEREGTLAYDLKCWHRNAFCPECGKLVRDASDTVQKVVPHCEDCNGPYYTDDEDDE' A
#
# COMPACT_ATOMS: atom_id res chain seq x y z
N MET A 1 10.07 -8.59 8.56
CA MET A 1 8.90 -7.86 8.05
C MET A 1 8.17 -7.31 9.26
N ALA A 2 7.97 -5.99 9.35
CA ALA A 2 7.22 -5.41 10.46
C ALA A 2 5.74 -5.74 10.26
N ASN A 3 5.12 -6.47 11.18
CA ASN A 3 3.67 -6.65 11.17
C ASN A 3 3.06 -5.48 11.95
N LEU A 4 2.30 -4.62 11.26
CA LEU A 4 1.49 -3.62 11.95
C LEU A 4 0.23 -4.27 12.51
N GLU A 5 -0.23 -3.78 13.64
CA GLU A 5 -1.50 -4.18 14.26
C GLU A 5 -2.53 -3.04 14.11
N VAL A 6 -3.81 -3.38 14.19
CA VAL A 6 -4.87 -2.36 14.20
C VAL A 6 -4.65 -1.41 15.38
N GLY A 7 -4.67 -0.10 15.12
CA GLY A 7 -4.34 0.95 16.08
C GLY A 7 -2.88 1.39 16.08
N SER A 8 -1.99 0.67 15.38
CA SER A 8 -0.58 1.06 15.26
C SER A 8 -0.42 2.36 14.45
N ALA A 9 0.54 3.19 14.86
CA ALA A 9 0.96 4.34 14.07
C ALA A 9 1.71 3.88 12.81
N ALA A 10 1.41 4.49 11.68
CA ALA A 10 2.02 4.20 10.40
C ALA A 10 2.06 5.46 9.53
N VAL A 11 3.04 5.56 8.64
CA VAL A 11 3.08 6.63 7.63
C VAL A 11 2.41 6.13 6.37
N CYS A 12 1.42 6.87 5.86
CA CYS A 12 0.75 6.48 4.62
C CYS A 12 1.70 6.64 3.43
N GLY A 13 1.95 5.57 2.69
CA GLY A 13 2.78 5.59 1.48
C GLY A 13 2.13 6.29 0.28
N ILE A 14 0.87 6.76 0.40
CA ILE A 14 0.17 7.53 -0.64
C ILE A 14 0.23 9.03 -0.34
N CYS A 15 -0.10 9.45 0.88
CA CYS A 15 -0.18 10.88 1.23
C CYS A 15 0.97 11.39 2.09
N GLY A 16 1.89 10.51 2.52
CA GLY A 16 3.07 10.86 3.31
C GLY A 16 2.79 11.34 4.73
N LYS A 17 1.55 11.22 5.22
CA LYS A 17 1.13 11.70 6.54
C LYS A 17 1.12 10.56 7.56
N ASP A 18 1.44 10.91 8.81
CA ASP A 18 1.21 10.05 9.97
C ASP A 18 -0.28 9.72 10.10
N THR A 19 -0.56 8.44 10.24
CA THR A 19 -1.91 7.89 10.36
C THR A 19 -1.86 6.64 11.24
N THR A 20 -2.99 5.99 11.42
CA THR A 20 -3.11 4.74 12.17
C THR A 20 -3.74 3.67 11.31
N VAL A 21 -3.36 2.41 11.53
CA VAL A 21 -4.00 1.25 10.90
C VAL A 21 -5.40 1.09 11.50
N THR A 22 -6.42 1.03 10.64
CA THR A 22 -7.82 0.82 11.04
C THR A 22 -8.27 -0.61 10.77
N GLN A 23 -7.75 -1.25 9.73
CA GLN A 23 -8.08 -2.62 9.38
C GLN A 23 -6.90 -3.29 8.67
N ILE A 24 -6.80 -4.61 8.83
CA ILE A 24 -5.80 -5.45 8.19
C ILE A 24 -6.54 -6.55 7.43
N SER A 25 -6.15 -6.75 6.18
CA SER A 25 -6.73 -7.78 5.31
C SER A 25 -5.59 -8.58 4.67
N GLU A 26 -5.70 -9.91 4.62
CA GLU A 26 -4.72 -10.77 3.92
C GLU A 26 -5.33 -11.28 2.62
N ARG A 27 -4.57 -11.21 1.51
CA ARG A 27 -4.96 -11.79 0.22
C ARG A 27 -3.75 -12.32 -0.52
N GLU A 28 -3.86 -13.54 -1.03
CA GLU A 28 -2.76 -14.24 -1.71
C GLU A 28 -1.44 -14.23 -0.91
N GLY A 29 -1.53 -14.31 0.43
CA GLY A 29 -0.37 -14.31 1.33
C GLY A 29 0.28 -12.93 1.54
N THR A 30 -0.33 -11.86 1.04
CA THR A 30 0.15 -10.48 1.24
C THR A 30 -0.84 -9.69 2.09
N LEU A 31 -0.32 -8.95 3.07
CA LEU A 31 -1.12 -8.11 3.97
C LEU A 31 -1.34 -6.72 3.37
N ALA A 32 -2.61 -6.31 3.35
CA ALA A 32 -3.03 -4.94 3.12
C ALA A 32 -3.47 -4.29 4.44
N TYR A 33 -3.16 -3.01 4.58
CA TYR A 33 -3.40 -2.17 5.74
C TYR A 33 -4.25 -0.99 5.29
N ASP A 34 -5.51 -0.99 5.73
CA ASP A 34 -6.38 0.16 5.58
C ASP A 34 -6.05 1.14 6.70
N LEU A 35 -5.80 2.39 6.32
CA LEU A 35 -5.39 3.44 7.23
C LEU A 35 -6.54 4.41 7.49
N LYS A 36 -6.47 5.15 8.61
CA LYS A 36 -7.47 6.17 8.98
C LYS A 36 -7.65 7.27 7.94
N CYS A 37 -6.66 7.49 7.07
CA CYS A 37 -6.75 8.38 5.91
C CYS A 37 -7.49 7.78 4.71
N TRP A 38 -8.19 6.64 4.87
CA TRP A 38 -8.95 5.95 3.82
C TRP A 38 -8.09 5.45 2.65
N HIS A 39 -6.80 5.24 2.90
CA HIS A 39 -5.87 4.70 1.94
C HIS A 39 -5.46 3.29 2.32
N ARG A 40 -5.49 2.38 1.34
CA ARG A 40 -5.00 1.03 1.48
C ARG A 40 -3.54 0.96 1.07
N ASN A 41 -2.71 0.42 1.95
CA ASN A 41 -1.28 0.29 1.76
C ASN A 41 -0.85 -1.17 1.98
N ALA A 42 0.33 -1.53 1.52
CA ALA A 42 0.94 -2.83 1.73
C ALA A 42 2.45 -2.68 1.91
N PHE A 43 3.10 -3.66 2.52
CA PHE A 43 4.55 -3.63 2.66
C PHE A 43 5.22 -3.96 1.33
N CYS A 44 6.15 -3.09 0.91
CA CYS A 44 7.02 -3.40 -0.21
C CYS A 44 7.94 -4.58 0.17
N PRO A 45 7.96 -5.66 -0.63
CA PRO A 45 8.81 -6.83 -0.33
C PRO A 45 10.31 -6.53 -0.44
N GLU A 46 10.70 -5.53 -1.24
CA GLU A 46 12.09 -5.15 -1.50
C GLU A 46 12.67 -4.33 -0.33
N CYS A 47 12.00 -3.23 0.04
CA CYS A 47 12.52 -2.28 1.03
C CYS A 47 11.82 -2.32 2.39
N GLY A 48 10.69 -3.04 2.52
CA GLY A 48 9.93 -3.14 3.76
C GLY A 48 9.20 -1.85 4.16
N LYS A 49 9.12 -0.84 3.29
CA LYS A 49 8.33 0.37 3.52
C LYS A 49 6.84 0.10 3.29
N LEU A 50 5.99 0.84 3.99
CA LEU A 50 4.56 0.85 3.74
C LEU A 50 4.27 1.71 2.51
N VAL A 51 3.73 1.11 1.46
CA VAL A 51 3.54 1.75 0.15
C VAL A 51 2.12 1.58 -0.36
N ARG A 52 1.76 2.30 -1.43
CA ARG A 52 0.44 2.19 -2.06
C ARG A 52 0.15 0.74 -2.44
N ASP A 53 -1.04 0.27 -2.12
CA ASP A 53 -1.55 -0.94 -2.75
C ASP A 53 -2.20 -0.58 -4.10
N ALA A 54 -1.58 -1.02 -5.19
CA ALA A 54 -1.99 -0.79 -6.57
C ALA A 54 -2.92 -1.90 -7.12
N SER A 55 -3.61 -2.61 -6.23
CA SER A 55 -4.50 -3.69 -6.64
C SER A 55 -5.80 -3.15 -7.24
N ASP A 56 -6.02 -3.41 -8.53
CA ASP A 56 -7.30 -3.12 -9.19
C ASP A 56 -8.48 -3.91 -8.61
N THR A 57 -8.20 -5.11 -8.10
CA THR A 57 -9.24 -6.00 -7.59
C THR A 57 -9.09 -6.25 -6.10
N VAL A 58 -10.22 -6.54 -5.46
CA VAL A 58 -10.32 -6.91 -4.05
C VAL A 58 -9.75 -8.32 -3.79
N GLN A 59 -9.16 -8.99 -4.78
CA GLN A 59 -8.67 -10.37 -4.63
C GLN A 59 -7.17 -10.47 -4.43
N LYS A 60 -6.42 -9.42 -4.79
CA LYS A 60 -4.96 -9.37 -4.68
C LYS A 60 -4.50 -8.15 -3.89
N VAL A 61 -3.24 -8.19 -3.47
CA VAL A 61 -2.50 -7.06 -2.89
C VAL A 61 -1.21 -6.90 -3.69
N VAL A 62 -0.98 -5.72 -4.24
CA VAL A 62 0.07 -5.37 -5.18
C VAL A 62 0.75 -4.11 -4.63
N PRO A 63 1.72 -4.26 -3.71
CA PRO A 63 2.46 -3.13 -3.18
C PRO A 63 3.29 -2.46 -4.27
N HIS A 64 2.94 -1.22 -4.63
CA HIS A 64 3.73 -0.41 -5.55
C HIS A 64 4.62 0.56 -4.79
N CYS A 65 5.93 0.35 -4.88
CA CYS A 65 6.92 1.21 -4.25
C CYS A 65 7.63 2.06 -5.31
N GLU A 66 7.48 3.37 -5.24
CA GLU A 66 8.12 4.27 -6.21
C GLU A 66 9.65 4.29 -6.09
N ASP A 67 10.18 4.09 -4.88
CA ASP A 67 11.64 3.98 -4.66
C ASP A 67 12.23 2.71 -5.32
N CYS A 68 11.50 1.60 -5.35
CA CYS A 68 12.02 0.31 -5.81
C CYS A 68 11.65 0.01 -7.27
N ASN A 69 10.40 0.30 -7.65
CA ASN A 69 9.83 -0.06 -8.95
C ASN A 69 9.62 1.15 -9.87
N GLY A 70 10.00 2.36 -9.44
CA GLY A 70 9.77 3.59 -10.18
C GLY A 70 8.33 4.13 -10.04
N PRO A 71 8.04 5.32 -10.60
CA PRO A 71 6.74 5.96 -10.46
C PRO A 71 5.60 5.08 -10.99
N TYR A 72 4.44 5.17 -10.35
CA TYR A 72 3.24 4.46 -10.79
C TYR A 72 2.62 5.19 -11.98
N TYR A 73 2.86 4.67 -13.19
CA TYR A 73 2.15 5.14 -14.37
C TYR A 73 0.79 4.43 -14.42
N THR A 74 -0.29 5.17 -14.16
CA THR A 74 -1.59 4.77 -14.66
C THR A 74 -1.54 5.02 -16.16
N ASP A 75 -1.56 3.94 -16.94
CA ASP A 75 -1.65 3.94 -18.39
C ASP A 75 -3.02 4.57 -18.79
N ASP A 76 -3.09 5.90 -18.71
CA ASP A 76 -4.20 6.76 -19.17
C ASP A 76 -3.63 7.88 -20.06
N GLU A 77 -2.48 7.60 -20.69
CA GLU A 77 -1.92 8.35 -21.81
C GLU A 77 -1.76 7.38 -23.00
N ASP A 78 -2.85 6.70 -23.38
CA ASP A 78 -3.04 6.27 -24.77
C ASP A 78 -3.47 7.53 -25.55
N ASP A 79 -2.50 8.44 -25.72
CA ASP A 79 -2.52 9.46 -26.77
C ASP A 79 -2.39 8.70 -28.09
N GLU A 80 -3.50 8.45 -28.79
CA GLU A 80 -3.67 8.51 -30.26
C GLU A 80 -5.11 8.17 -30.73
#